data_AF-A0A2T4FT77-F1
#
_entry.id   AF-A0A2T4FT77-F1
#
_cell.length_a   1.000
_cell.length_b   1.000
_cell.length_c   1.000
_cell.angle_alpha   90.00
_cell.angle_beta   90.00
_cell.angle_gamma   90.00
#
_symmetry.space_group_name_H-M   'P 1'
#
loop_
_entity.id
_entity.type
_entity.pdbx_description
1 polymer ?
#
loop_
_entity_poly.entity_id
_entity_poly.type
_entity_poly.pdbx_seq_one_letter_code
_entity_poly.pdbx_strand_id
1 'polypeptide(L)'
;MSDNRFKIVFDGALLPGVESTTAKLNLAELFKSEVEAIEKLFTGRPVALKRDLSRPDAETYLTALKNAGVDARIEPEQPVAFSLAETHETESSNTDYSRPAASPYAPPRATVGDDLPEYATLKVFTIHGRIGRLRYLAWTLVLTLALLVAGGIISTVSFAVATASPVLGTLIGVVLGLALFVALVWVSVQIGVQRLHDLGWSGWLYFLNLVPLVNSVFPILLLVLPGNAGANQYGAPPPRNSTAVKVLATLWLAFIPVVLAIVVTLGMNGYLDQLEANMDSSYESSSITSDDEADQAATVEEDDAQSADEAAEPVDSPEQ
;
A
#
# COMPACT_ATOMS: atom_id res chain seq x y z
N MET A 1 19.03 -38.88 2.68
CA MET A 1 19.84 -39.39 3.80
C MET A 1 20.54 -38.20 4.42
N SER A 2 20.81 -38.20 5.73
CA SER A 2 21.60 -37.13 6.36
C SER A 2 23.07 -37.37 6.05
N ASP A 3 23.64 -36.58 5.14
CA ASP A 3 25.07 -36.63 4.84
C ASP A 3 25.85 -36.07 6.02
N ASN A 4 26.26 -36.95 6.93
CA ASN A 4 27.11 -36.60 8.05
C ASN A 4 28.42 -36.00 7.51
N ARG A 5 28.62 -34.70 7.73
CA ARG A 5 29.85 -34.00 7.39
C ARG A 5 30.85 -34.17 8.54
N PHE A 6 32.13 -34.15 8.19
CA PHE A 6 33.23 -34.34 9.14
C PHE A 6 34.23 -33.20 9.04
N LYS A 7 34.85 -32.86 10.18
CA LYS A 7 35.99 -31.96 10.26
C LYS A 7 37.20 -32.71 10.77
N ILE A 8 38.39 -32.27 10.37
CA ILE A 8 39.66 -32.78 10.88
C ILE A 8 40.23 -31.77 11.85
N VAL A 9 40.50 -32.23 13.07
CA VAL A 9 41.02 -31.44 14.18
C VAL A 9 42.44 -31.89 14.49
N PHE A 10 43.33 -30.92 14.67
CA PHE A 10 44.71 -31.07 15.06
C PHE A 10 44.99 -30.17 16.27
N ASP A 11 45.69 -30.66 17.28
CA ASP A 11 45.92 -29.95 18.55
C ASP A 11 47.40 -29.69 18.87
N GLY A 12 48.30 -29.94 17.91
CA GLY A 12 49.75 -29.80 18.10
C GLY A 12 50.48 -31.10 18.43
N ALA A 13 49.78 -32.22 18.62
CA ALA A 13 50.38 -33.52 18.94
C ALA A 13 51.16 -34.15 17.76
N LEU A 14 52.33 -34.71 18.06
CA LEU A 14 53.20 -35.39 17.11
C LEU A 14 53.19 -36.89 17.34
N LEU A 15 53.38 -37.68 16.28
CA LEU A 15 53.49 -39.12 16.41
C LEU A 15 54.84 -39.52 17.07
N PRO A 16 54.87 -40.61 17.87
CA PRO A 16 56.09 -41.07 18.53
C PRO A 16 57.24 -41.29 17.54
N GLY A 17 58.38 -40.63 17.80
CA GLY A 17 59.60 -40.75 16.98
C GLY A 17 59.75 -39.70 15.88
N VAL A 18 58.82 -38.74 15.73
CA VAL A 18 58.93 -37.64 14.76
C VAL A 18 59.42 -36.36 15.45
N GLU A 19 60.44 -35.71 14.89
CA GLU A 19 60.93 -34.42 15.38
C GLU A 19 60.00 -33.26 14.95
N SER A 20 59.80 -32.28 15.83
CA SER A 20 58.95 -31.09 15.58
C SER A 20 59.36 -30.33 14.31
N THR A 21 60.66 -30.21 14.05
CA THR A 21 61.22 -29.55 12.86
C THR A 21 60.78 -30.28 11.57
N THR A 22 60.89 -31.60 11.54
CA THR A 22 60.50 -32.45 10.40
C THR A 22 58.98 -32.43 10.18
N ALA A 23 58.19 -32.52 11.24
CA ALA A 23 56.72 -32.49 11.15
C ALA A 23 56.20 -31.15 10.59
N LYS A 24 56.80 -30.01 11.00
CA LYS A 24 56.46 -28.69 10.47
C LYS A 24 56.75 -28.58 8.96
N LEU A 25 57.88 -29.12 8.50
CA LEU A 25 58.26 -29.15 7.08
C LEU A 25 57.31 -30.03 6.26
N ASN A 26 57.02 -31.24 6.72
CA ASN A 26 56.09 -32.16 6.04
C ASN A 26 54.66 -31.59 5.95
N LEU A 27 54.19 -30.89 7.00
CA LEU A 27 52.91 -30.18 6.98
C LEU A 27 52.91 -28.99 6.01
N ALA A 28 53.99 -28.22 5.98
CA ALA A 28 54.14 -27.10 5.05
C ALA A 28 54.08 -27.56 3.59
N GLU A 29 54.73 -28.68 3.26
CA GLU A 29 54.65 -29.31 1.94
C GLU A 29 53.22 -29.83 1.65
N LEU A 30 52.62 -30.58 2.58
CA LEU A 30 51.29 -31.18 2.41
C LEU A 30 50.19 -30.13 2.16
N PHE A 31 50.24 -29.00 2.87
CA PHE A 31 49.28 -27.89 2.71
C PHE A 31 49.72 -26.83 1.68
N LYS A 32 50.91 -26.97 1.08
CA LYS A 32 51.53 -25.94 0.21
C LYS A 32 51.53 -24.55 0.85
N SER A 33 51.96 -24.51 2.12
CA SER A 33 51.93 -23.34 2.99
C SER A 33 53.32 -23.02 3.56
N GLU A 34 53.51 -21.80 4.03
CA GLU A 34 54.77 -21.37 4.66
C GLU A 34 54.91 -21.96 6.08
N VAL A 35 56.14 -22.29 6.47
CA VAL A 35 56.44 -22.90 7.78
C VAL A 35 55.96 -22.04 8.95
N GLU A 36 56.00 -20.71 8.81
CA GLU A 36 55.50 -19.74 9.81
C GLU A 36 53.97 -19.78 9.98
N ALA A 37 53.22 -20.11 8.92
CA ALA A 37 51.77 -20.28 9.00
C ALA A 37 51.41 -21.60 9.69
N ILE A 38 52.19 -22.66 9.43
CA ILE A 38 52.05 -23.96 10.08
C ILE A 38 52.42 -23.88 11.58
N GLU A 39 53.45 -23.11 11.95
CA GLU A 39 53.84 -22.93 13.35
C GLU A 39 52.72 -22.34 14.22
N LYS A 40 51.89 -21.46 13.66
CA LYS A 40 50.69 -20.91 14.34
C LYS A 40 49.60 -21.94 14.62
N LEU A 41 49.71 -23.17 14.10
CA LEU A 41 48.79 -24.28 14.39
C LEU A 41 49.25 -25.09 15.62
N PHE A 42 50.54 -25.06 15.97
CA PHE A 42 51.13 -25.77 17.13
C PHE A 42 50.89 -25.02 18.46
N THR A 43 49.64 -24.62 18.71
CA THR A 43 49.25 -23.84 19.91
C THR A 43 48.84 -24.68 21.11
N GLY A 44 48.88 -26.03 21.00
CA GLY A 44 48.38 -26.94 22.04
C GLY A 44 46.85 -26.94 22.20
N ARG A 45 46.12 -26.29 21.28
CA ARG A 45 44.66 -26.18 21.28
C ARG A 45 44.10 -26.82 20.00
N PRO A 46 42.91 -27.43 20.05
CA PRO A 46 42.29 -28.03 18.87
C PRO A 46 41.94 -26.98 17.81
N VAL A 47 42.63 -27.04 16.67
CA VAL A 47 42.39 -26.25 15.46
C VAL A 47 41.80 -27.15 14.37
N ALA A 48 40.75 -26.69 13.70
CA ALA A 48 40.17 -27.39 12.56
C ALA A 48 40.98 -27.08 11.28
N LEU A 49 41.67 -28.08 10.73
CA LEU A 49 42.47 -27.93 9.50
C LEU A 49 41.61 -27.91 8.24
N LYS A 50 40.57 -28.75 8.21
CA LYS A 50 39.60 -28.85 7.13
C LYS A 50 38.25 -29.22 7.69
N ARG A 51 37.20 -28.62 7.14
CA ARG A 51 35.79 -28.76 7.54
C ARG A 51 34.98 -29.27 6.35
N ASP A 52 33.75 -29.68 6.62
CA ASP A 52 32.77 -29.99 5.59
C ASP A 52 33.23 -31.11 4.62
N LEU A 53 33.82 -32.18 5.17
CA LEU A 53 34.31 -33.34 4.41
C LEU A 53 33.29 -34.49 4.41
N SER A 54 33.29 -35.30 3.35
CA SER A 54 32.67 -36.63 3.39
C SER A 54 33.55 -37.60 4.19
N ARG A 55 32.97 -38.73 4.63
CA ARG A 55 33.73 -39.76 5.36
C ARG A 55 34.97 -40.30 4.60
N PRO A 56 34.88 -40.74 3.33
CA PRO A 56 36.06 -41.24 2.60
C PRO A 56 37.12 -40.14 2.37
N ASP A 57 36.72 -38.88 2.18
CA ASP A 57 37.67 -37.77 2.07
C ASP A 57 38.40 -37.55 3.41
N ALA A 58 37.66 -37.55 4.52
CA ALA A 58 38.22 -37.37 5.86
C ALA A 58 39.22 -38.48 6.23
N GLU A 59 38.93 -39.73 5.87
CA GLU A 59 39.85 -40.87 6.07
C GLU A 59 41.11 -40.74 5.18
N THR A 60 40.98 -40.20 3.96
CA THR A 60 42.10 -39.91 3.05
C THR A 60 43.02 -38.81 3.61
N TYR A 61 42.45 -37.69 4.04
CA TYR A 61 43.21 -36.60 4.67
C TYR A 61 43.86 -37.00 6.00
N LEU A 62 43.17 -37.81 6.83
CA LEU A 62 43.75 -38.38 8.05
C LEU A 62 45.00 -39.22 7.76
N THR A 63 44.96 -40.02 6.70
CA THR A 63 46.09 -40.84 6.26
C THR A 63 47.28 -39.98 5.83
N ALA A 64 47.02 -38.90 5.08
CA ALA A 64 48.07 -37.95 4.68
C ALA A 64 48.72 -37.23 5.88
N LEU A 65 47.93 -36.84 6.89
CA LEU A 65 48.43 -36.20 8.11
C LEU A 65 49.27 -37.14 8.98
N LYS A 66 48.87 -38.42 9.09
CA LYS A 66 49.69 -39.44 9.77
C LYS A 66 51.02 -39.68 9.06
N ASN A 67 51.01 -39.72 7.73
CA ASN A 67 52.24 -39.83 6.93
C ASN A 67 53.15 -38.60 7.08
N ALA A 68 52.59 -37.40 7.33
CA ALA A 68 53.36 -36.21 7.67
C ALA A 68 53.97 -36.23 9.10
N GLY A 69 53.59 -37.21 9.93
CA GLY A 69 54.12 -37.42 11.29
C GLY A 69 53.29 -36.81 12.42
N VAL A 70 52.00 -36.54 12.15
CA VAL A 70 51.15 -35.68 12.99
C VAL A 70 49.93 -36.45 13.50
N ASP A 71 49.57 -36.27 14.77
CA ASP A 71 48.36 -36.88 15.33
C ASP A 71 47.16 -35.95 15.11
N ALA A 72 46.24 -36.38 14.26
CA ALA A 72 45.02 -35.65 13.93
C ALA A 72 43.81 -36.58 14.10
N ARG A 73 42.65 -36.01 14.40
CA ARG A 73 41.40 -36.77 14.62
C ARG A 73 40.27 -36.27 13.73
N ILE A 74 39.41 -37.20 13.35
CA ILE A 74 38.15 -36.91 12.66
C ILE A 74 37.09 -36.68 13.75
N GLU A 75 36.44 -35.53 13.72
CA GLU A 75 35.29 -35.21 14.57
C GLU A 75 34.05 -35.03 13.68
N PRO A 76 32.87 -35.53 14.07
CA PRO A 76 31.63 -35.26 13.35
C PRO A 76 31.32 -33.76 13.41
N GLU A 77 31.07 -33.16 12.25
CA GLU A 77 30.61 -31.79 12.16
C GLU A 77 29.09 -31.82 12.12
N GLN A 78 28.46 -31.55 13.27
CA GLN A 78 27.02 -31.32 13.30
C GLN A 78 26.73 -30.17 12.32
N PRO A 79 25.81 -30.36 11.36
CA PRO A 79 25.43 -29.27 10.47
C PRO A 79 24.89 -28.14 11.34
N VAL A 80 25.48 -26.95 11.21
CA VAL A 80 24.92 -25.73 11.78
C VAL A 80 23.65 -25.42 10.99
N ALA A 81 22.57 -26.09 11.37
CA ALA A 81 21.24 -25.73 10.94
C ALA A 81 21.00 -24.32 11.49
N PHE A 82 21.03 -23.32 10.61
CA PHE A 82 20.51 -21.99 10.90
C PHE A 82 18.99 -22.08 11.05
N SER A 83 18.57 -22.67 12.17
CA SER A 83 17.20 -22.75 12.61
C SER A 83 16.78 -21.36 13.06
N LEU A 84 15.95 -20.70 12.26
CA LEU A 84 15.24 -19.48 12.69
C LEU A 84 14.22 -19.76 13.83
N ALA A 85 14.08 -21.01 14.27
CA ALA A 85 13.24 -21.44 15.38
C ALA A 85 14.02 -21.65 16.70
N GLU A 86 15.32 -21.34 16.74
CA GLU A 86 16.09 -21.32 17.99
C GLU A 86 16.58 -19.90 18.33
N THR A 87 15.64 -18.96 18.31
CA THR A 87 15.60 -18.03 19.44
C THR A 87 15.48 -18.88 20.70
N HIS A 88 16.50 -18.86 21.55
CA HIS A 88 16.24 -19.10 22.97
C HIS A 88 15.18 -18.06 23.36
N GLU A 89 13.95 -18.51 23.55
CA GLU A 89 13.04 -17.86 24.47
C GLU A 89 13.76 -17.89 25.81
N THR A 90 14.49 -16.81 26.11
CA THR A 90 14.84 -16.49 27.49
C THR A 90 13.49 -16.32 28.17
N GLU A 91 13.02 -17.40 28.82
CA GLU A 91 11.81 -17.38 29.62
C GLU A 91 11.83 -16.10 30.44
N SER A 92 10.79 -15.29 30.26
CA SER A 92 10.66 -13.97 30.89
C SER A 92 10.32 -14.11 32.38
N SER A 93 11.13 -14.92 33.07
CA SER A 93 11.33 -14.85 34.49
C SER A 93 11.76 -13.41 34.82
N ASN A 94 10.90 -12.70 35.55
CA ASN A 94 11.18 -11.42 36.17
C ASN A 94 12.26 -11.61 37.26
N THR A 95 13.45 -11.99 36.83
CA THR A 95 14.63 -12.08 37.67
C THR A 95 15.31 -10.73 37.58
N ASP A 96 15.19 -9.96 38.67
CA ASP A 96 15.85 -8.67 38.86
C ASP A 96 17.38 -8.90 38.85
N TYR A 97 17.97 -8.88 37.65
CA TYR A 97 19.39 -9.13 37.43
C TYR A 97 20.19 -7.97 37.99
N SER A 98 20.48 -8.11 39.28
CA SER A 98 21.48 -7.37 40.06
C SER A 98 22.66 -6.99 39.17
N ARG A 99 22.76 -5.68 38.87
CA ARG A 99 23.74 -5.10 37.95
C ARG A 99 25.15 -5.63 38.23
N PRO A 100 25.78 -6.39 37.31
CA PRO A 100 27.24 -6.46 37.28
C PRO A 100 27.73 -5.04 37.04
N ALA A 101 28.63 -4.55 37.90
CA ALA A 101 29.15 -3.19 37.79
C ALA A 101 29.71 -2.96 36.37
N ALA A 102 29.27 -1.88 35.72
CA ALA A 102 29.73 -1.55 34.38
C ALA A 102 31.26 -1.42 34.37
N SER A 103 31.93 -2.20 33.52
CA SER A 103 33.39 -2.11 33.37
C SER A 103 33.79 -0.67 33.05
N PRO A 104 34.81 -0.08 33.70
CA PRO A 104 35.25 1.29 33.46
C PRO A 104 35.64 1.61 32.00
N TYR A 105 35.86 0.57 31.19
CA TYR A 105 36.21 0.67 29.77
C TYR A 105 35.09 0.19 28.83
N ALA A 106 33.87 0.00 29.33
CA ALA A 106 32.73 -0.34 28.48
C ALA A 106 32.38 0.85 27.55
N PRO A 107 32.32 0.67 26.23
CA PRO A 107 31.88 1.73 25.32
C PRO A 107 30.42 2.11 25.64
N PRO A 108 30.03 3.39 25.43
CA PRO A 108 28.66 3.84 25.70
C PRO A 108 27.68 3.07 24.81
N ARG A 109 26.87 2.21 25.44
CA ARG A 109 25.79 1.50 24.76
C ARG A 109 24.62 2.46 24.59
N ALA A 110 24.44 2.98 23.38
CA ALA A 110 23.17 3.54 22.98
C ALA A 110 22.13 2.40 22.92
N THR A 111 20.97 2.58 23.55
CA THR A 111 19.78 1.75 23.34
C THR A 111 19.25 2.00 21.93
N VAL A 112 19.78 1.27 20.96
CA VAL A 112 19.39 1.34 19.55
C VAL A 112 18.16 0.47 19.30
N GLY A 113 17.00 1.07 19.55
CA GLY A 113 15.70 0.43 19.45
C GLY A 113 14.92 0.60 20.75
N ASP A 114 13.76 1.24 20.66
CA ASP A 114 12.71 1.05 21.65
C ASP A 114 12.19 -0.40 21.50
N ASP A 115 11.93 -1.09 22.61
CA ASP A 115 11.23 -2.38 22.62
C ASP A 115 9.76 -2.17 22.23
N LEU A 116 9.54 -1.95 20.92
CA LEU A 116 8.21 -1.85 20.34
C LEU A 116 7.57 -3.24 20.27
N PRO A 117 6.29 -3.38 20.66
CA PRO A 117 5.59 -4.65 20.53
C PRO A 117 5.51 -5.05 19.05
N GLU A 118 5.51 -6.36 18.76
CA GLU A 118 5.48 -6.89 17.39
C GLU A 118 4.32 -6.30 16.55
N TYR A 119 3.19 -6.01 17.19
CA TYR A 119 2.02 -5.37 16.56
C TYR A 119 1.44 -4.22 17.39
N ALA A 120 0.97 -3.19 16.70
CA ALA A 120 0.28 -2.07 17.34
C ALA A 120 -1.15 -2.43 17.82
N THR A 121 -1.60 -1.78 18.91
CA THR A 121 -3.01 -1.86 19.33
C THR A 121 -3.92 -1.07 18.38
N LEU A 122 -5.06 -1.65 18.01
CA LEU A 122 -6.00 -1.03 17.07
C LEU A 122 -6.88 0.00 17.78
N LYS A 123 -6.76 1.27 17.38
CA LYS A 123 -7.58 2.38 17.87
C LYS A 123 -8.18 3.11 16.67
N VAL A 124 -9.47 2.91 16.39
CA VAL A 124 -10.10 3.43 15.15
C VAL A 124 -10.40 4.93 15.25
N PHE A 125 -10.81 5.42 16.42
CA PHE A 125 -11.18 6.81 16.66
C PHE A 125 -10.01 7.65 17.21
N THR A 126 -8.89 7.67 16.48
CA THR A 126 -7.73 8.52 16.80
C THR A 126 -6.88 8.78 15.55
N ILE A 127 -5.99 9.77 15.61
CA ILE A 127 -4.93 10.02 14.61
C ILE A 127 -3.67 9.18 14.87
N HIS A 128 -3.52 8.60 16.07
CA HIS A 128 -2.30 7.89 16.47
C HIS A 128 -2.32 6.41 16.05
N GLY A 129 -1.18 5.91 15.57
CA GLY A 129 -1.04 4.56 15.07
C GLY A 129 -1.29 4.45 13.56
N ARG A 130 -1.51 3.22 13.11
CA ARG A 130 -1.40 2.81 11.70
C ARG A 130 -2.51 1.84 11.30
N ILE A 131 -3.05 2.00 10.08
CA ILE A 131 -3.94 1.00 9.49
C ILE A 131 -3.48 0.55 8.09
N GLY A 132 -3.47 -0.78 7.89
CA GLY A 132 -3.19 -1.37 6.59
C GLY A 132 -4.33 -1.19 5.59
N ARG A 133 -4.00 -1.21 4.30
CA ARG A 133 -4.93 -1.00 3.16
C ARG A 133 -6.28 -1.74 3.24
N LEU A 134 -6.31 -2.98 3.74
CA LEU A 134 -7.56 -3.76 3.88
C LEU A 134 -8.48 -3.23 4.99
N ARG A 135 -7.93 -2.73 6.11
CA ARG A 135 -8.74 -2.07 7.14
C ARG A 135 -9.23 -0.71 6.65
N TYR A 136 -8.37 0.05 5.99
CA TYR A 136 -8.77 1.31 5.33
C TYR A 136 -9.98 1.07 4.42
N LEU A 137 -9.89 0.10 3.50
CA LEU A 137 -10.98 -0.24 2.58
C LEU A 137 -12.28 -0.69 3.27
N ALA A 138 -12.15 -1.55 4.29
CA ALA A 138 -13.29 -2.04 5.06
C ALA A 138 -14.00 -0.91 5.82
N TRP A 139 -13.25 0.03 6.40
CA TRP A 139 -13.83 1.15 7.12
C TRP A 139 -14.37 2.26 6.20
N THR A 140 -13.82 2.46 5.00
CA THR A 140 -14.43 3.36 4.02
C THR A 140 -15.79 2.83 3.55
N LEU A 141 -15.94 1.51 3.37
CA LEU A 141 -17.26 0.89 3.13
C LEU A 141 -18.23 1.19 4.29
N VAL A 142 -17.82 0.98 5.54
CA VAL A 142 -18.67 1.24 6.71
C VAL A 142 -19.09 2.71 6.79
N LEU A 143 -18.18 3.65 6.52
CA LEU A 143 -18.49 5.08 6.47
C LEU A 143 -19.47 5.44 5.35
N THR A 144 -19.30 4.87 4.15
CA THR A 144 -20.22 5.12 3.04
C THR A 144 -21.59 4.48 3.26
N LEU A 145 -21.67 3.28 3.83
CA LEU A 145 -22.97 2.70 4.22
C LEU A 145 -23.65 3.52 5.32
N ALA A 146 -22.89 4.01 6.31
CA ALA A 146 -23.42 4.91 7.34
C ALA A 146 -23.95 6.22 6.73
N LEU A 147 -23.24 6.80 5.76
CA LEU A 147 -23.69 7.98 5.01
C LEU A 147 -25.01 7.70 4.26
N LEU A 148 -25.08 6.59 3.51
CA LEU A 148 -26.26 6.25 2.71
C LEU A 148 -27.49 5.95 3.59
N VAL A 149 -27.32 5.20 4.68
CA VAL A 149 -28.42 4.85 5.58
C VAL A 149 -28.88 6.06 6.41
N ALA A 150 -27.96 6.74 7.11
CA ALA A 150 -28.34 7.87 7.96
C ALA A 150 -28.77 9.08 7.12
N GLY A 151 -28.09 9.35 6.01
CA GLY A 151 -28.47 10.39 5.06
C GLY A 151 -29.81 10.10 4.39
N GLY A 152 -30.05 8.85 3.98
CA GLY A 152 -31.35 8.42 3.45
C GLY A 152 -32.49 8.65 4.43
N ILE A 153 -32.32 8.24 5.70
CA ILE A 153 -33.30 8.48 6.77
C ILE A 153 -33.56 9.98 6.97
N ILE A 154 -32.50 10.80 7.08
CA ILE A 154 -32.63 12.26 7.23
C ILE A 154 -33.38 12.86 6.05
N SER A 155 -33.03 12.49 4.81
CA SER A 155 -33.70 12.97 3.60
C SER A 155 -35.18 12.56 3.54
N THR A 156 -35.52 11.32 3.88
CA THR A 156 -36.92 10.85 3.91
C THR A 156 -37.74 11.60 4.95
N VAL A 157 -37.21 11.80 6.17
CA VAL A 157 -37.89 12.56 7.23
C VAL A 157 -38.05 14.03 6.83
N SER A 158 -37.00 14.64 6.27
CA SER A 158 -36.99 16.04 5.85
C SER A 158 -37.98 16.30 4.72
N PHE A 159 -38.05 15.38 3.75
CA PHE A 159 -39.05 15.40 2.68
C PHE A 159 -40.48 15.26 3.22
N ALA A 160 -40.72 14.31 4.15
CA ALA A 160 -42.03 14.13 4.78
C ALA A 160 -42.48 15.41 5.51
N VAL A 161 -41.59 16.11 6.24
CA VAL A 161 -41.92 17.41 6.86
C VAL A 161 -42.12 18.51 5.80
N ALA A 162 -41.36 18.50 4.71
CA ALA A 162 -41.48 19.48 3.63
C ALA A 162 -42.87 19.49 2.96
N THR A 163 -43.60 18.37 2.97
CA THR A 163 -44.99 18.31 2.47
C THR A 163 -45.98 19.16 3.28
N ALA A 164 -45.70 19.41 4.56
CA ALA A 164 -46.52 20.26 5.44
C ALA A 164 -45.93 21.67 5.60
N SER A 165 -44.59 21.79 5.62
CA SER A 165 -43.89 23.08 5.67
C SER A 165 -42.55 22.97 4.92
N PRO A 166 -42.48 23.46 3.66
CA PRO A 166 -41.27 23.34 2.84
C PRO A 166 -40.02 23.96 3.50
N VAL A 167 -40.19 25.10 4.17
CA VAL A 167 -39.11 25.80 4.88
C VAL A 167 -38.58 24.96 6.05
N LEU A 168 -39.48 24.39 6.87
CA LEU A 168 -39.08 23.59 8.02
C LEU A 168 -38.41 22.27 7.61
N GLY A 169 -38.97 21.57 6.62
CA GLY A 169 -38.37 20.33 6.09
C GLY A 169 -36.97 20.58 5.53
N THR A 170 -36.79 21.67 4.76
CA THR A 170 -35.48 22.06 4.22
C THR A 170 -34.48 22.37 5.33
N LEU A 171 -34.87 23.16 6.35
CA LEU A 171 -33.99 23.49 7.47
C LEU A 171 -33.56 22.26 8.27
N ILE A 172 -34.47 21.33 8.55
CA ILE A 172 -34.16 20.05 9.22
C ILE A 172 -33.16 19.25 8.40
N GLY A 173 -33.40 19.10 7.09
CA GLY A 173 -32.52 18.33 6.21
C GLY A 173 -31.11 18.92 6.10
N VAL A 174 -31.00 20.24 5.95
CA VAL A 174 -29.70 20.93 5.89
C VAL A 174 -28.95 20.84 7.21
N VAL A 175 -29.60 21.10 8.35
CA VAL A 175 -28.94 21.10 9.67
C VAL A 175 -28.49 19.68 10.07
N LEU A 176 -29.38 18.68 9.97
CA LEU A 176 -29.03 17.30 10.30
C LEU A 176 -28.05 16.70 9.28
N GLY A 177 -28.21 17.02 7.99
CA GLY A 177 -27.29 16.59 6.94
C GLY A 177 -25.88 17.16 7.12
N LEU A 178 -25.75 18.45 7.48
CA LEU A 178 -24.46 19.07 7.78
C LEU A 178 -23.83 18.47 9.04
N ALA A 179 -24.61 18.22 10.10
CA ALA A 179 -24.11 17.58 11.32
C ALA A 179 -23.59 16.16 11.04
N LEU A 180 -24.33 15.36 10.26
CA LEU A 180 -23.90 14.03 9.81
C LEU A 180 -22.62 14.12 8.95
N PHE A 181 -22.58 15.05 7.99
CA PHE A 181 -21.42 15.25 7.12
C PHE A 181 -20.15 15.57 7.92
N VAL A 182 -20.22 16.54 8.85
CA VAL A 182 -19.08 16.90 9.71
C VAL A 182 -18.62 15.71 10.55
N ALA A 183 -19.55 14.94 11.14
CA ALA A 183 -19.21 13.76 11.93
C ALA A 183 -18.53 12.67 11.10
N LEU A 184 -19.00 12.39 9.89
CA LEU A 184 -18.43 11.38 9.00
C LEU A 184 -17.09 11.83 8.41
N VAL A 185 -16.95 13.10 8.02
CA VAL A 185 -15.67 13.69 7.59
C VAL A 185 -14.64 13.60 8.71
N TRP A 186 -15.01 13.91 9.96
CA TRP A 186 -14.11 13.78 11.10
C TRP A 186 -13.54 12.36 11.23
N VAL A 187 -14.38 11.33 11.22
CA VAL A 187 -13.94 9.92 11.29
C VAL A 187 -13.14 9.52 10.05
N SER A 188 -13.53 9.97 8.87
CA SER A 188 -12.80 9.76 7.61
C SER A 188 -11.37 10.32 7.68
N VAL A 189 -11.18 11.51 8.24
CA VAL A 189 -9.85 12.10 8.50
C VAL A 189 -9.03 11.23 9.46
N GLN A 190 -9.58 10.76 10.58
CA GLN A 190 -8.85 9.89 11.53
C GLN A 190 -8.28 8.65 10.82
N ILE A 191 -9.14 7.99 10.04
CA ILE A 191 -8.84 6.73 9.33
C ILE A 191 -7.85 6.97 8.19
N GLY A 192 -8.01 8.06 7.43
CA GLY A 192 -7.07 8.46 6.39
C GLY A 192 -5.69 8.84 6.91
N VAL A 193 -5.61 9.55 8.04
CA VAL A 193 -4.35 9.89 8.71
C VAL A 193 -3.62 8.63 9.18
N GLN A 194 -4.30 7.68 9.84
CA GLN A 194 -3.69 6.40 10.20
C GLN A 194 -3.24 5.58 8.98
N ARG A 195 -3.88 5.75 7.81
CA ARG A 195 -3.46 5.09 6.58
C ARG A 195 -2.20 5.73 5.98
N LEU A 196 -2.08 7.06 6.04
CA LEU A 196 -0.86 7.79 5.67
C LEU A 196 0.31 7.41 6.59
N HIS A 197 0.06 7.31 7.90
CA HIS A 197 1.03 6.84 8.87
C HIS A 197 1.52 5.41 8.58
N ASP A 198 0.68 4.54 8.02
CA ASP A 198 1.09 3.19 7.60
C ASP A 198 2.03 3.19 6.38
N LEU A 199 1.93 4.20 5.51
CA LEU A 199 2.89 4.47 4.43
C LEU A 199 4.17 5.20 4.92
N GLY A 200 4.22 5.58 6.20
CA GLY A 200 5.28 6.44 6.75
C GLY A 200 5.16 7.91 6.35
N TRP A 201 4.01 8.34 5.84
CA TRP A 201 3.76 9.70 5.35
C TRP A 201 3.05 10.57 6.40
N SER A 202 3.23 11.89 6.27
CA SER A 202 2.56 12.88 7.11
C SER A 202 1.04 12.86 6.94
N GLY A 203 0.29 12.81 8.05
CA GLY A 203 -1.17 12.90 8.06
C GLY A 203 -1.73 14.17 7.41
N TRP A 204 -0.95 15.25 7.34
CA TRP A 204 -1.33 16.50 6.65
C TRP A 204 -1.61 16.31 5.15
N LEU A 205 -1.04 15.27 4.51
CA LEU A 205 -1.35 14.94 3.12
C LEU A 205 -2.82 14.51 2.92
N TYR A 206 -3.57 14.21 3.98
CA TYR A 206 -5.00 13.90 3.85
C TYR A 206 -5.82 15.08 3.30
N PHE A 207 -5.37 16.32 3.50
CA PHE A 207 -6.03 17.50 2.95
C PHE A 207 -5.93 17.60 1.42
N LEU A 208 -5.11 16.78 0.75
CA LEU A 208 -5.10 16.68 -0.72
C LEU A 208 -6.45 16.21 -1.29
N ASN A 209 -7.28 15.52 -0.50
CA ASN A 209 -8.64 15.15 -0.87
C ASN A 209 -9.59 16.37 -1.02
N LEU A 210 -9.17 17.59 -0.60
CA LEU A 210 -9.93 18.82 -0.84
C LEU A 210 -9.74 19.37 -2.26
N VAL A 211 -8.72 18.92 -3.00
CA VAL A 211 -8.46 19.36 -4.39
C VAL A 211 -9.14 18.36 -5.34
N PRO A 212 -10.16 18.76 -6.13
CA PRO A 212 -11.02 17.80 -6.85
C PRO A 212 -10.28 16.81 -7.76
N LEU A 213 -9.30 17.30 -8.54
CA LEU A 213 -8.50 16.46 -9.45
C LEU A 213 -7.55 15.51 -8.70
N VAL A 214 -7.10 15.88 -7.49
CA VAL A 214 -6.24 15.02 -6.67
C VAL A 214 -7.10 14.00 -5.92
N ASN A 215 -8.29 14.38 -5.47
CA ASN A 215 -9.25 13.54 -4.75
C ASN A 215 -9.75 12.33 -5.59
N SER A 216 -9.71 12.39 -6.91
CA SER A 216 -10.07 11.22 -7.75
C SER A 216 -8.97 10.15 -7.80
N VAL A 217 -7.70 10.54 -7.66
CA VAL A 217 -6.54 9.62 -7.79
C VAL A 217 -5.95 9.23 -6.43
N PHE A 218 -5.93 10.15 -5.47
CA PHE A 218 -5.22 9.97 -4.20
C PHE A 218 -5.80 8.86 -3.31
N PRO A 219 -7.13 8.68 -3.15
CA PRO A 219 -7.68 7.52 -2.43
C PRO A 219 -7.32 6.18 -3.08
N ILE A 220 -7.23 6.13 -4.41
CA ILE A 220 -6.81 4.93 -5.16
C ILE A 220 -5.34 4.62 -4.86
N LEU A 221 -4.48 5.64 -4.84
CA LEU A 221 -3.07 5.52 -4.43
C LEU A 221 -2.97 4.97 -3.00
N LEU A 222 -3.73 5.52 -2.04
CA LEU A 222 -3.77 5.05 -0.65
C LEU A 222 -4.28 3.60 -0.52
N LEU A 223 -5.06 3.10 -1.48
CA LEU A 223 -5.50 1.70 -1.52
C LEU A 223 -4.42 0.77 -2.09
N VAL A 224 -3.76 1.16 -3.18
CA VAL A 224 -2.84 0.30 -3.93
C VAL A 224 -1.48 0.14 -3.24
N LEU A 225 -0.90 1.21 -2.68
CA LEU A 225 0.47 1.15 -2.14
C LEU A 225 0.58 0.21 -0.92
N PRO A 226 1.63 -0.62 -0.80
CA PRO A 226 1.92 -1.34 0.43
C PRO A 226 2.35 -0.36 1.54
N GLY A 227 1.95 -0.64 2.79
CA GLY A 227 2.51 0.03 3.98
C GLY A 227 3.82 -0.61 4.43
N ASN A 228 4.51 0.05 5.37
CA ASN A 228 5.81 -0.41 5.86
C ASN A 228 5.68 -1.73 6.64
N ALA A 229 6.47 -2.75 6.27
CA ALA A 229 6.38 -4.07 6.92
C ALA A 229 6.89 -4.07 8.38
N GLY A 230 7.91 -3.27 8.69
CA GLY A 230 8.44 -3.08 10.04
C GLY A 230 7.80 -1.92 10.80
N ALA A 231 8.35 -1.63 11.98
CA ALA A 231 8.06 -0.40 12.71
C ALA A 231 8.46 0.84 11.89
N ASN A 232 7.75 1.94 12.07
CA ASN A 232 8.11 3.26 11.53
C ASN A 232 7.89 4.33 12.61
N GLN A 233 8.09 5.61 12.27
CA GLN A 233 7.94 6.74 13.21
C GLN A 233 6.54 6.88 13.85
N TYR A 234 5.53 6.17 13.34
CA TYR A 234 4.16 6.11 13.87
C TYR A 234 3.86 4.81 14.63
N GLY A 235 4.88 3.97 14.84
CA GLY A 235 4.84 2.76 15.67
C GLY A 235 4.94 1.44 14.91
N ALA A 236 4.73 0.36 15.67
CA ALA A 236 4.70 -1.02 15.23
C ALA A 236 3.71 -1.27 14.08
N PRO A 237 3.93 -2.31 13.25
CA PRO A 237 3.03 -2.63 12.15
C PRO A 237 1.62 -3.02 12.65
N PRO A 238 0.57 -2.81 11.84
CA PRO A 238 -0.78 -3.19 12.22
C PRO A 238 -0.95 -4.72 12.28
N PRO A 239 -1.67 -5.28 13.27
CA PRO A 239 -1.84 -6.73 13.44
C PRO A 239 -2.58 -7.37 12.26
N ARG A 240 -2.44 -8.68 12.09
CA ARG A 240 -3.05 -9.47 11.00
C ARG A 240 -4.57 -9.20 10.88
N ASN A 241 -5.08 -9.17 9.64
CA ASN A 241 -6.48 -8.82 9.37
C ASN A 241 -7.44 -9.99 9.67
N SER A 242 -8.52 -9.69 10.39
CA SER A 242 -9.59 -10.66 10.69
C SER A 242 -10.41 -11.03 9.44
N THR A 243 -11.18 -12.11 9.53
CA THR A 243 -12.10 -12.56 8.47
C THR A 243 -13.12 -11.48 8.12
N ALA A 244 -13.73 -10.83 9.12
CA ALA A 244 -14.68 -9.74 8.91
C ALA A 244 -14.10 -8.57 8.09
N VAL A 245 -12.86 -8.15 8.37
CA VAL A 245 -12.17 -7.11 7.58
C VAL A 245 -11.97 -7.55 6.13
N LYS A 246 -11.63 -8.82 5.89
CA LYS A 246 -11.49 -9.35 4.52
C LYS A 246 -12.84 -9.35 3.79
N VAL A 247 -13.91 -9.80 4.44
CA VAL A 247 -15.28 -9.81 3.87
C VAL A 247 -15.73 -8.40 3.51
N LEU A 248 -15.59 -7.43 4.42
CA LEU A 248 -15.92 -6.02 4.15
C LEU A 248 -15.08 -5.45 2.99
N ALA A 249 -13.78 -5.74 2.96
CA ALA A 249 -12.92 -5.31 1.84
C ALA A 249 -13.36 -5.93 0.49
N THR A 250 -13.77 -7.20 0.46
CA THR A 250 -14.31 -7.84 -0.77
C THR A 250 -15.68 -7.28 -1.16
N LEU A 251 -16.55 -6.98 -0.20
CA LEU A 251 -17.85 -6.34 -0.47
C LEU A 251 -17.67 -4.95 -1.09
N TRP A 252 -16.67 -4.18 -0.65
CA TRP A 252 -16.38 -2.88 -1.26
C TRP A 252 -15.91 -2.98 -2.72
N LEU A 253 -15.06 -3.97 -3.02
CA LEU A 253 -14.63 -4.24 -4.40
C LEU A 253 -15.79 -4.69 -5.30
N ALA A 254 -16.82 -5.34 -4.75
CA ALA A 254 -18.05 -5.66 -5.47
C ALA A 254 -19.02 -4.46 -5.57
N PHE A 255 -19.03 -3.58 -4.57
CA PHE A 255 -19.90 -2.39 -4.52
C PHE A 255 -19.54 -1.35 -5.58
N ILE A 256 -18.24 -1.08 -5.80
CA ILE A 256 -17.76 -0.10 -6.78
C ILE A 256 -18.32 -0.34 -8.21
N PRO A 257 -18.18 -1.52 -8.84
CA PRO A 257 -18.70 -1.74 -10.19
C PRO A 257 -20.23 -1.73 -10.24
N VAL A 258 -20.93 -2.14 -9.18
CA VAL A 258 -22.39 -2.06 -9.10
C VAL A 258 -22.86 -0.60 -9.08
N VAL A 259 -22.25 0.26 -8.25
CA VAL A 259 -22.56 1.69 -8.23
C VAL A 259 -22.21 2.35 -9.56
N LEU A 260 -21.06 2.01 -10.17
CA LEU A 260 -20.68 2.54 -11.47
C LEU A 260 -21.69 2.17 -12.56
N ALA A 261 -22.16 0.91 -12.60
CA ALA A 261 -23.20 0.49 -13.52
C ALA A 261 -24.52 1.26 -13.29
N ILE A 262 -24.96 1.41 -12.04
CA ILE A 262 -26.16 2.19 -11.69
C ILE A 262 -26.05 3.64 -12.17
N VAL A 263 -24.92 4.31 -11.89
CA VAL A 263 -24.68 5.71 -12.29
C VAL A 263 -24.65 5.85 -13.81
N VAL A 264 -24.00 4.94 -14.52
CA VAL A 264 -23.97 4.94 -16.00
C VAL A 264 -25.39 4.72 -16.57
N THR A 265 -26.16 3.77 -16.05
CA THR A 265 -27.54 3.53 -16.52
C THR A 265 -28.45 4.74 -16.27
N LEU A 266 -28.44 5.31 -15.06
CA LEU A 266 -29.26 6.49 -14.75
C LEU A 266 -28.84 7.71 -15.59
N GLY A 267 -27.54 7.93 -15.77
CA GLY A 267 -27.01 9.03 -16.57
C GLY A 267 -27.29 8.89 -18.06
N MET A 268 -27.19 7.67 -18.61
CA MET A 268 -27.52 7.39 -20.01
C MET A 268 -29.01 7.62 -20.28
N ASN A 269 -29.90 7.14 -19.41
CA ASN A 269 -31.34 7.33 -19.59
C ASN A 269 -31.70 8.82 -19.61
N GLY A 270 -31.27 9.60 -18.61
CA GLY A 270 -31.55 11.05 -18.58
C GLY A 270 -30.90 11.84 -19.73
N TYR A 271 -29.79 11.34 -20.30
CA TYR A 271 -29.19 11.93 -21.50
C TYR A 271 -29.99 11.61 -22.78
N LEU A 272 -30.56 10.40 -22.89
CA LEU A 272 -31.47 10.04 -23.98
C LEU A 272 -32.77 10.86 -23.91
N ASP A 273 -33.38 10.97 -22.74
CA ASP A 273 -34.58 11.80 -22.52
C ASP A 273 -34.33 13.26 -22.93
N GLN A 274 -33.15 13.80 -22.62
CA GLN A 274 -32.76 15.16 -22.99
C GLN A 274 -32.46 15.31 -24.49
N LEU A 275 -31.90 14.29 -25.14
CA LEU A 275 -31.72 14.28 -26.59
C LEU A 275 -33.06 14.25 -27.32
N GLU A 276 -34.00 13.41 -26.89
CA GLU A 276 -35.35 13.31 -27.44
C GLU A 276 -36.09 14.65 -27.31
N ALA A 277 -36.13 15.25 -26.11
CA ALA A 277 -36.74 16.56 -25.91
C ALA A 277 -36.11 17.69 -26.74
N ASN A 278 -34.79 17.68 -26.93
CA ASN A 278 -34.09 18.65 -27.79
C ASN A 278 -34.38 18.40 -29.28
N MET A 279 -34.53 17.14 -29.70
CA MET A 279 -34.88 16.77 -31.07
C MET A 279 -36.32 17.21 -31.38
N ASP A 280 -37.29 16.87 -30.55
CA ASP A 280 -38.70 17.25 -30.72
C ASP A 280 -38.86 18.77 -30.80
N SER A 281 -38.21 19.51 -29.89
CA SER A 281 -38.20 20.98 -29.94
C SER A 281 -37.60 21.55 -31.24
N SER A 282 -36.57 20.89 -31.79
CA SER A 282 -35.97 21.29 -33.07
C SER A 282 -36.88 21.00 -34.28
N TYR A 283 -37.68 19.92 -34.23
CA TYR A 283 -38.67 19.61 -35.26
C TYR A 283 -39.84 20.59 -35.22
N GLU A 284 -40.44 20.86 -34.06
CA GLU A 284 -41.55 21.84 -33.93
C GLU A 284 -41.14 23.25 -34.39
N SER A 285 -39.93 23.68 -34.01
CA SER A 285 -39.36 24.97 -34.45
C SER A 285 -39.21 25.04 -35.98
N SER A 286 -38.72 23.96 -36.60
CA SER A 286 -38.52 23.87 -38.05
C SER A 286 -39.85 23.84 -38.84
N SER A 287 -40.88 23.17 -38.31
CA SER A 287 -42.23 23.21 -38.91
C SER A 287 -42.85 24.60 -38.87
N ILE A 288 -42.74 25.31 -37.73
CA ILE A 288 -43.24 26.68 -37.60
C ILE A 288 -42.59 27.61 -38.63
N THR A 289 -41.28 27.54 -38.82
CA THR A 289 -40.59 28.40 -39.79
C THR A 289 -40.92 28.08 -41.25
N SER A 290 -41.30 26.83 -41.57
CA SER A 290 -41.60 26.44 -42.96
C SER A 290 -43.03 26.73 -43.37
N ASP A 291 -43.99 26.72 -42.44
CA ASP A 291 -45.35 27.20 -42.69
C ASP A 291 -45.37 28.75 -42.87
N ASP A 292 -44.62 29.50 -42.05
CA ASP A 292 -44.47 30.97 -42.17
C ASP A 292 -43.75 31.41 -43.47
N GLU A 293 -42.81 30.62 -43.99
CA GLU A 293 -42.18 30.87 -45.31
C GLU A 293 -43.12 30.53 -46.48
N ALA A 294 -44.00 29.53 -46.33
CA ALA A 294 -44.96 29.18 -47.37
C ALA A 294 -46.05 30.26 -47.57
N ASP A 295 -46.59 30.82 -46.48
CA ASP A 295 -47.56 31.92 -46.54
C ASP A 295 -46.92 33.23 -47.07
N GLN A 296 -45.63 33.47 -46.80
CA GLN A 296 -44.88 34.60 -47.38
C GLN A 296 -44.53 34.40 -48.86
N ALA A 297 -44.23 33.18 -49.30
CA ALA A 297 -43.99 32.90 -50.72
C ALA A 297 -45.27 33.06 -51.55
N ALA A 298 -46.41 32.59 -51.03
CA ALA A 298 -47.71 32.68 -51.70
C ALA A 298 -48.21 34.13 -51.90
N THR A 299 -47.72 35.08 -51.11
CA THR A 299 -48.11 36.51 -51.21
C THR A 299 -47.20 37.35 -52.11
N VAL A 300 -46.10 36.79 -52.64
CA VAL A 300 -45.13 37.52 -53.48
C VAL A 300 -45.31 37.23 -54.98
N GLU A 301 -45.91 36.10 -55.38
CA GLU A 301 -46.11 35.78 -56.81
C GLU A 301 -47.32 36.46 -57.50
N GLU A 302 -48.17 37.22 -56.79
CA GLU A 302 -49.38 37.83 -57.38
C GLU A 302 -49.20 39.24 -58.00
N ASP A 303 -48.09 39.97 -57.74
CA ASP A 303 -48.02 41.43 -58.03
C ASP A 303 -47.19 41.83 -59.28
N ASP A 304 -46.60 40.87 -60.01
CA ASP A 304 -45.62 41.13 -61.09
C ASP A 304 -46.16 40.83 -62.52
N ALA A 305 -47.39 41.27 -62.84
CA ALA A 305 -48.00 40.98 -64.15
C ALA A 305 -49.02 42.00 -64.72
N GLN A 306 -48.80 43.33 -64.69
CA GLN A 306 -49.60 44.21 -65.58
C GLN A 306 -48.97 45.53 -66.11
N SER A 307 -48.55 45.45 -67.39
CA SER A 307 -48.64 46.44 -68.48
C SER A 307 -47.85 47.76 -68.45
N ALA A 308 -47.20 48.02 -69.59
CA ALA A 308 -46.68 49.33 -70.02
C ALA A 308 -47.69 50.05 -70.96
N ASP A 309 -47.23 51.17 -71.58
CA ASP A 309 -47.94 52.17 -72.44
C ASP A 309 -48.93 53.11 -71.70
N GLU A 310 -49.10 54.40 -72.02
CA GLU A 310 -48.55 55.36 -73.03
C GLU A 310 -48.80 56.78 -72.44
N ALA A 311 -47.97 57.84 -72.54
CA ALA A 311 -47.82 58.78 -73.67
C ALA A 311 -47.11 60.09 -73.20
N ALA A 312 -46.63 60.93 -74.13
CA ALA A 312 -45.99 62.25 -73.92
C ALA A 312 -46.98 63.43 -74.17
N GLU A 313 -46.74 64.75 -73.97
CA GLU A 313 -45.62 65.67 -73.57
C GLU A 313 -46.31 67.05 -73.19
N PRO A 314 -45.71 68.26 -73.14
CA PRO A 314 -44.37 68.74 -72.74
C PRO A 314 -44.35 69.95 -71.74
N VAL A 315 -43.16 70.18 -71.16
CA VAL A 315 -42.47 71.45 -70.76
C VAL A 315 -43.22 72.81 -70.75
N ASP A 316 -43.16 73.52 -69.60
CA ASP A 316 -42.77 74.96 -69.55
C ASP A 316 -42.02 75.28 -68.21
N SER A 317 -41.34 76.43 -68.14
CA SER A 317 -40.25 76.83 -67.21
C SER A 317 -40.50 78.23 -66.60
N PRO A 318 -39.55 78.91 -65.87
CA PRO A 318 -38.59 78.51 -64.83
C PRO A 318 -38.59 79.50 -63.59
N GLU A 319 -37.53 79.48 -62.77
CA GLU A 319 -36.98 80.57 -61.88
C GLU A 319 -37.90 81.12 -60.73
N GLN A 320 -37.51 81.15 -59.45
CA GLN A 320 -36.21 81.51 -58.80
C GLN A 320 -36.01 80.81 -57.45
#